data_AF-A0A7E6EJL5-F1
#
_entry.id   AF-A0A7E6EJL5-F1
#
_cell.length_a   1.000
_cell.length_b   1.000
_cell.length_c   1.000
_cell.angle_alpha   90.00
_cell.angle_beta   90.00
_cell.angle_gamma   90.00
#
_symmetry.space_group_name_H-M   'P 1'
#
loop_
_entity.id
_entity.type
_entity.pdbx_description
1 polymer ?
#
loop_
_entity_poly.entity_id
_entity_poly.type
_entity_poly.pdbx_seq_one_letter_code
_entity_poly.pdbx_strand_id
1 'polypeptide(L)'
;MAVNMLSSPSSSSRRRSLERMLESLESNIEYVCDESSVKKPRGKLKTCIVNVKVCAQAVGLSHEDILGLVNVAASLRYGIQISRDLIRCCIPQTTFPQIAAIRLLSCINHLAISEKANTSFTKLVFHWIVLVMPYMDAYDKLHAVYNVFFYLLRNYDILPEICYILSELTLYPDVTLFRINELILLWKKTGNVPSLIGLLTKYKMLRPDKLGLSLPKYQCFYRIPNQRLQKIIQGVQLRRGLELRNLAYKSAKSPVRKKAKLSKLIPQVQSSINDYVPTSHIVRQDHFPETVSFHRILTFEDLLRYIDQIQLPIQIGSVIDNPLLQYLITYNKNRHVTGQFNWWLYHTCYDAFIENSVPNYDYLEEFLSKLAGFMRRTKEGTPAIEYFLYQFLDTWDGFHFNQSIFKLIPHIRIHKFSAKL
;
A
#
# COMPACT_ATOMS: atom_id res chain seq x y z
N MET A 1 9.91 -10.85 57.34
CA MET A 1 10.14 -10.82 55.88
C MET A 1 9.04 -10.00 55.23
N ALA A 2 9.29 -8.70 55.03
CA ALA A 2 8.38 -7.82 54.32
C ALA A 2 8.75 -7.85 52.82
N VAL A 3 7.88 -8.39 51.98
CA VAL A 3 8.03 -8.34 50.53
C VAL A 3 7.27 -7.13 50.02
N ASN A 4 8.03 -6.12 49.61
CA ASN A 4 7.56 -4.90 48.96
C ASN A 4 6.73 -5.23 47.70
N MET A 5 5.43 -4.99 47.77
CA MET A 5 4.57 -4.84 46.60
C MET A 5 4.87 -3.50 45.92
N LEU A 6 5.76 -3.53 44.92
CA LEU A 6 5.97 -2.42 43.99
C LEU A 6 4.67 -2.16 43.22
N SER A 7 3.98 -1.10 43.61
CA SER A 7 2.78 -0.59 42.95
C SER A 7 3.09 -0.18 41.52
N SER A 8 2.52 -0.90 40.56
CA SER A 8 2.49 -0.47 39.16
C SER A 8 1.84 0.92 39.08
N PRO A 9 2.40 1.90 38.35
CA PRO A 9 1.84 3.25 38.30
C PRO A 9 0.44 3.21 37.69
N SER A 10 -0.51 3.79 38.41
CA SER A 10 -1.92 3.88 38.04
C SER A 10 -2.09 4.50 36.64
N SER A 11 -3.08 4.02 35.88
CA SER A 11 -3.38 4.45 34.51
C SER A 11 -3.63 5.97 34.38
N SER A 12 -4.01 6.64 35.47
CA SER A 12 -4.17 8.09 35.58
C SER A 12 -2.83 8.85 35.61
N SER A 13 -1.81 8.31 36.28
CA SER A 13 -0.46 8.89 36.34
C SER A 13 0.23 8.85 34.96
N ARG A 14 0.06 7.74 34.22
CA ARG A 14 0.58 7.63 32.84
C ARG A 14 -0.08 8.61 31.87
N ARG A 15 -1.39 8.87 32.00
CA ARG A 15 -2.11 9.86 31.16
C ARG A 15 -1.60 11.28 31.38
N ARG A 16 -1.49 11.72 32.64
CA ARG A 16 -0.97 13.06 32.97
C ARG A 16 0.48 13.26 32.52
N SER A 17 1.30 12.19 32.53
CA SER A 17 2.66 12.23 32.01
C SER A 17 2.71 12.39 30.49
N LEU A 18 1.81 11.72 29.76
CA LEU A 18 1.67 11.82 28.31
C LEU A 18 1.17 13.20 27.85
N GLU A 19 0.17 13.75 28.54
CA GLU A 19 -0.37 15.09 28.26
C GLU A 19 0.71 16.17 28.39
N ARG A 20 1.51 16.14 29.47
CA ARG A 20 2.66 17.05 29.64
C ARG A 20 3.73 16.89 28.56
N MET A 21 3.96 15.67 28.06
CA MET A 21 4.89 15.44 26.96
C MET A 21 4.37 16.01 25.64
N LEU A 22 3.05 15.94 25.39
CA LEU A 22 2.42 16.49 24.20
C LEU A 22 2.41 18.03 24.22
N GLU A 23 2.05 18.65 25.34
CA GLU A 23 2.12 20.11 25.52
C GLU A 23 3.56 20.63 25.34
N SER A 24 4.54 19.91 25.90
CA SER A 24 5.96 20.20 25.70
C SER A 24 6.37 20.03 24.24
N LEU A 25 5.87 18.99 23.55
CA LEU A 25 6.14 18.77 22.12
C LEU A 25 5.64 19.95 21.28
N GLU A 26 4.36 20.31 21.42
CA GLU A 26 3.73 21.40 20.66
C GLU A 26 4.47 22.72 20.84
N SER A 27 4.78 23.10 22.09
CA SER A 27 5.55 24.32 22.39
C SER A 27 6.96 24.31 21.77
N ASN A 28 7.64 23.15 21.78
CA ASN A 28 8.96 23.03 21.18
C ASN A 28 8.92 23.07 19.64
N ILE A 29 7.90 22.49 19.00
CA ILE A 29 7.72 22.51 17.55
C ILE A 29 7.37 23.92 17.08
N GLU A 30 6.45 24.61 17.78
CA GLU A 30 6.10 25.99 17.52
C GLU A 30 7.34 26.89 17.59
N TYR A 31 8.16 26.74 18.65
CA TYR A 31 9.42 27.48 18.79
C TYR A 31 10.41 27.19 17.66
N VAL A 32 10.46 25.97 17.11
CA VAL A 32 11.35 25.63 15.99
C VAL A 32 10.82 26.19 14.66
N CYS A 33 9.51 26.14 14.44
CA CYS A 33 8.87 26.45 13.16
C CYS A 33 8.66 27.94 12.92
N ASP A 34 8.45 28.73 13.98
CA ASP A 34 8.29 30.18 13.96
C ASP A 34 9.31 30.88 13.03
N GLU A 35 8.83 31.78 12.17
CA GLU A 35 9.62 32.41 11.10
C GLU A 35 10.37 33.66 11.56
N SER A 36 9.98 34.26 12.69
CA SER A 36 10.64 35.44 13.28
C SER A 36 12.04 35.17 13.87
N SER A 37 12.51 33.93 13.70
CA SER A 37 13.46 33.20 14.54
C SER A 37 14.92 33.19 14.13
N VAL A 38 15.31 33.85 13.04
CA VAL A 38 16.67 33.68 12.45
C VAL A 38 17.79 34.03 13.46
N LYS A 39 17.47 34.76 14.54
CA LYS A 39 18.36 35.11 15.66
C LYS A 39 18.11 34.34 16.98
N LYS A 40 17.52 33.14 16.95
CA LYS A 40 17.30 32.35 18.18
C LYS A 40 18.62 31.84 18.80
N PRO A 41 18.77 31.86 20.14
CA PRO A 41 19.96 31.35 20.81
C PRO A 41 20.13 29.85 20.52
N ARG A 42 21.29 29.48 19.94
CA ARG A 42 21.60 28.10 19.51
C ARG A 42 21.50 27.08 20.66
N GLY A 43 21.75 27.49 21.90
CA GLY A 43 21.61 26.64 23.09
C GLY A 43 20.18 26.17 23.31
N LYS A 44 19.22 27.10 23.36
CA LYS A 44 17.79 26.79 23.53
C LYS A 44 17.26 25.93 22.37
N LEU A 45 17.67 26.24 21.14
CA LEU A 45 17.27 25.47 19.96
C LEU A 45 17.73 24.00 20.02
N LYS A 46 18.98 23.75 20.45
CA LYS A 46 19.49 22.38 20.62
C LYS A 46 18.68 21.62 21.68
N THR A 47 18.35 22.26 22.80
CA THR A 47 17.52 21.64 23.86
C THR A 47 16.13 21.29 23.34
N CYS A 48 15.49 22.21 22.60
CA CYS A 48 14.19 21.93 21.96
C CYS A 48 14.26 20.73 21.01
N ILE A 49 15.28 20.64 20.16
CA ILE A 49 15.45 19.50 19.23
C ILE A 49 15.66 18.18 19.98
N VAL A 50 16.43 18.18 21.07
CA VAL A 50 16.61 16.99 21.92
C VAL A 50 15.28 16.55 22.52
N ASN A 51 14.48 17.49 23.03
CA ASN A 51 13.16 17.20 23.59
C ASN A 51 12.21 16.65 22.52
N VAL A 52 12.16 17.27 21.34
CA VAL A 52 11.37 16.80 20.19
C VAL A 52 11.79 15.38 19.81
N LYS A 53 13.09 15.09 19.77
CA LYS A 53 13.61 13.74 19.45
C LYS A 53 13.12 12.69 20.46
N VAL A 54 13.19 12.99 21.76
CA VAL A 54 12.74 12.08 22.81
C VAL A 54 11.24 11.82 22.69
N CYS A 55 10.45 12.88 22.49
CA CYS A 55 9.00 12.77 22.34
C CYS A 55 8.61 12.02 21.07
N ALA A 56 9.28 12.29 19.93
CA ALA A 56 9.06 11.60 18.67
C ALA A 56 9.37 10.10 18.76
N GLN A 57 10.38 9.69 19.51
CA GLN A 57 10.69 8.26 19.74
C GLN A 57 9.66 7.57 20.64
N ALA A 58 9.06 8.32 21.58
CA ALA A 58 8.05 7.79 22.50
C ALA A 58 6.68 7.65 21.82
N VAL A 59 6.18 8.74 21.22
CA VAL A 59 4.78 8.90 20.78
C VAL A 59 4.64 8.99 19.25
N GLY A 60 5.70 9.35 18.53
CA GLY A 60 5.63 9.74 17.12
C GLY A 60 5.12 11.17 16.95
N LEU A 61 5.22 11.67 15.72
CA LEU A 61 4.76 13.00 15.32
C LEU A 61 3.52 12.91 14.42
N SER A 62 2.68 13.95 14.50
CA SER A 62 1.51 14.09 13.64
C SER A 62 1.90 14.51 12.20
N HIS A 63 0.93 14.49 11.29
CA HIS A 63 1.12 14.91 9.90
C HIS A 63 1.61 16.38 9.81
N GLU A 64 0.97 17.28 10.55
CA GLU A 64 1.29 18.71 10.56
C GLU A 64 2.67 18.99 11.18
N ASP A 65 2.99 18.31 12.28
CA ASP A 65 4.29 18.44 12.95
C ASP A 65 5.44 18.04 12.03
N ILE A 66 5.27 16.94 11.29
CA ILE A 66 6.28 16.48 10.32
C ILE A 66 6.45 17.50 9.21
N LEU A 67 5.35 18.04 8.66
CA LEU A 67 5.42 19.07 7.64
C LEU A 67 6.13 20.32 8.15
N GLY A 68 5.83 20.79 9.36
CA GLY A 68 6.49 21.93 9.99
C GLY A 68 8.00 21.74 10.13
N LEU A 69 8.43 20.62 10.73
CA LEU A 69 9.85 20.31 10.92
C LEU A 69 10.58 20.12 9.59
N VAL A 70 9.95 19.48 8.60
CA VAL A 70 10.52 19.28 7.26
C VAL A 70 10.65 20.60 6.52
N ASN A 71 9.70 21.54 6.64
CA ASN A 71 9.82 22.88 6.04
C ASN A 71 11.03 23.62 6.60
N VAL A 72 11.23 23.56 7.91
CA VAL A 72 12.41 24.14 8.58
C VAL A 72 13.68 23.46 8.09
N ALA A 73 13.72 22.13 8.03
CA ALA A 73 14.89 21.37 7.57
C ALA A 73 15.22 21.63 6.10
N ALA A 74 14.21 21.72 5.23
CA ALA A 74 14.36 21.97 3.80
C ALA A 74 14.83 23.41 3.53
N SER A 75 14.40 24.39 4.35
CA SER A 75 14.86 25.78 4.25
C SER A 75 16.33 25.98 4.61
N LEU A 76 16.96 25.00 5.28
CA LEU A 76 18.34 25.08 5.79
C LEU A 76 18.62 26.32 6.67
N ARG A 77 17.58 27.00 7.18
CA ARG A 77 17.68 28.29 7.88
C ARG A 77 18.60 28.27 9.10
N TYR A 78 18.69 27.12 9.79
CA TYR A 78 19.54 26.93 10.97
C TYR A 78 20.84 26.16 10.66
N GLY A 79 21.13 25.94 9.38
CA GLY A 79 22.29 25.18 8.90
C GLY A 79 22.04 23.68 8.77
N ILE A 80 23.00 23.02 8.11
CA ILE A 80 22.87 21.62 7.70
C ILE A 80 22.80 20.65 8.89
N GLN A 81 23.57 20.89 9.96
CA GLN A 81 23.63 19.97 11.09
C GLN A 81 22.29 19.87 11.82
N ILE A 82 21.64 21.02 12.05
CA ILE A 82 20.31 21.08 12.65
C ILE A 82 19.29 20.42 11.73
N SER A 83 19.37 20.68 10.42
CA SER A 83 18.49 20.06 9.43
C SER A 83 18.60 18.53 9.43
N ARG A 84 19.80 17.97 9.57
CA ARG A 84 20.01 16.51 9.73
C ARG A 84 19.31 15.96 10.98
N ASP A 85 19.39 16.70 12.08
CA ASP A 85 18.78 16.28 13.34
C ASP A 85 17.25 16.39 13.29
N LEU A 86 16.71 17.43 12.65
CA LEU A 86 15.27 17.57 12.40
C LEU A 86 14.71 16.43 11.54
N ILE A 87 15.38 16.06 10.45
CA ILE A 87 14.97 14.93 9.58
C ILE A 87 14.88 13.64 10.41
N ARG A 88 15.87 13.38 11.27
CA ARG A 88 15.88 12.18 12.14
C ARG A 88 14.78 12.19 13.20
N CYS A 89 14.21 13.34 13.52
CA CYS A 89 13.09 13.47 14.45
C CYS A 89 11.73 13.18 13.81
N CYS A 90 11.63 13.17 12.48
CA CYS A 90 10.36 13.08 11.72
C CYS A 90 9.67 11.69 11.77
N ILE A 91 9.62 11.06 12.94
CA ILE A 91 9.09 9.71 13.15
C ILE A 91 7.55 9.75 13.04
N PRO A 92 6.93 9.10 12.04
CA PRO A 92 5.49 9.15 11.85
C PRO A 92 4.75 8.40 12.95
N GLN A 93 3.74 9.04 13.54
CA GLN A 93 2.82 8.40 14.49
C GLN A 93 1.85 7.43 13.79
N THR A 94 1.35 7.79 12.60
CA THR A 94 0.43 6.98 11.79
C THR A 94 0.92 6.90 10.35
N THR A 95 0.82 8.00 9.60
CA THR A 95 1.27 8.11 8.21
C THR A 95 2.31 9.21 8.06
N PHE A 96 3.10 9.11 6.99
CA PHE A 96 4.10 10.09 6.60
C PHE A 96 3.61 10.89 5.38
N PRO A 97 3.56 12.23 5.45
CA PRO A 97 3.14 13.06 4.32
C PRO A 97 4.05 12.89 3.09
N GLN A 98 3.50 12.55 1.92
CA GLN A 98 4.31 12.52 0.69
C GLN A 98 4.87 13.90 0.29
N ILE A 99 4.18 14.98 0.64
CA ILE A 99 4.66 16.35 0.43
C ILE A 99 5.96 16.59 1.22
N ALA A 100 6.08 16.02 2.42
CA ALA A 100 7.33 16.11 3.18
C ALA A 100 8.49 15.43 2.45
N ALA A 101 8.28 14.25 1.84
CA ALA A 101 9.31 13.58 1.06
C ALA A 101 9.77 14.46 -0.13
N ILE A 102 8.85 15.11 -0.83
CA ILE A 102 9.18 16.03 -1.93
C ILE A 102 9.97 17.24 -1.44
N ARG A 103 9.57 17.83 -0.32
CA ARG A 103 10.30 18.96 0.27
C ARG A 103 11.72 18.57 0.68
N LEU A 104 11.92 17.35 1.20
CA LEU A 104 13.26 16.83 1.46
C LEU A 104 14.07 16.61 0.18
N LEU A 105 13.43 16.22 -0.93
CA LEU A 105 14.13 16.14 -2.22
C LEU A 105 14.54 17.52 -2.73
N SER A 106 13.74 18.56 -2.48
CA SER A 106 14.01 19.93 -2.93
C SER A 106 15.25 20.55 -2.29
N CYS A 107 15.70 20.05 -1.14
CA CYS A 107 16.89 20.56 -0.45
C CYS A 107 18.19 19.82 -0.81
N ILE A 108 18.14 18.82 -1.70
CA ILE A 108 19.32 18.16 -2.25
C ILE A 108 20.05 19.12 -3.20
N ASN A 109 21.39 19.12 -3.18
CA ASN A 109 22.22 20.00 -4.02
C ASN A 109 22.01 21.50 -3.77
N HIS A 110 21.62 21.88 -2.56
CA HIS A 110 21.45 23.29 -2.21
C HIS A 110 22.79 24.04 -2.31
N LEU A 111 22.79 25.17 -3.03
CA LEU A 111 24.00 25.96 -3.38
C LEU A 111 24.79 26.46 -2.16
N ALA A 112 24.13 26.59 -1.01
CA ALA A 112 24.75 27.05 0.25
C ALA A 112 25.58 25.97 0.98
N ILE A 113 25.67 24.75 0.47
CA ILE A 113 26.33 23.61 1.13
C ILE A 113 27.58 23.20 0.34
N SER A 114 28.70 22.98 1.05
CA SER A 114 29.91 22.38 0.47
C SER A 114 29.61 21.00 -0.13
N GLU A 115 30.22 20.70 -1.28
CA GLU A 115 30.02 19.45 -2.03
C GLU A 115 30.12 18.18 -1.16
N LYS A 116 31.14 18.07 -0.31
CA LYS A 116 31.32 16.92 0.61
C LYS A 116 30.16 16.78 1.60
N ALA A 117 29.72 17.89 2.18
CA ALA A 117 28.62 17.91 3.14
C ALA A 117 27.29 17.58 2.45
N ASN A 118 27.12 18.03 1.21
CA ASN A 118 25.96 17.75 0.38
C ASN A 118 25.83 16.27 0.03
N THR A 119 26.92 15.55 -0.31
CA THR A 119 26.87 14.09 -0.53
C THR A 119 26.35 13.35 0.70
N SER A 120 26.87 13.68 1.87
CA SER A 120 26.47 13.04 3.13
C SER A 120 25.03 13.35 3.54
N PHE A 121 24.51 14.52 3.14
CA PHE A 121 23.15 14.97 3.41
C PHE A 121 22.16 14.33 2.43
N THR A 122 22.53 14.29 1.15
CA THR A 122 21.79 13.58 0.09
C THR A 122 21.58 12.11 0.46
N LYS A 123 22.64 11.42 0.90
CA LYS A 123 22.55 10.04 1.43
C LYS A 123 21.57 9.94 2.60
N LEU A 124 21.61 10.87 3.56
CA LEU A 124 20.67 10.90 4.69
C LEU A 124 19.21 11.03 4.21
N VAL A 125 18.95 11.95 3.28
CA VAL A 125 17.62 12.20 2.74
C VAL A 125 17.08 10.94 2.06
N PHE A 126 17.85 10.32 1.17
CA PHE A 126 17.41 9.09 0.49
C PHE A 126 17.22 7.91 1.45
N HIS A 127 18.14 7.70 2.40
CA HIS A 127 17.95 6.70 3.44
C HIS A 127 16.66 6.93 4.25
N TRP A 128 16.35 8.19 4.53
CA TRP A 128 15.15 8.56 5.27
C TRP A 128 13.89 8.28 4.46
N ILE A 129 13.85 8.71 3.19
CA ILE A 129 12.74 8.44 2.27
C ILE A 129 12.48 6.93 2.20
N VAL A 130 13.50 6.13 1.88
CA VAL A 130 13.40 4.65 1.84
C VAL A 130 12.77 4.07 3.11
N LEU A 131 13.14 4.60 4.27
CA LEU A 131 12.72 4.11 5.57
C LEU A 131 11.28 4.53 5.94
N VAL A 132 10.78 5.66 5.43
CA VAL A 132 9.40 6.11 5.62
C VAL A 132 8.45 5.67 4.50
N MET A 133 8.96 5.21 3.33
CA MET A 133 8.15 4.74 2.20
C MET A 133 6.97 3.85 2.64
N PRO A 134 7.15 2.78 3.45
CA PRO A 134 6.04 1.90 3.83
C PRO A 134 4.92 2.57 4.65
N TYR A 135 5.17 3.76 5.18
CA TYR A 135 4.24 4.51 6.02
C TYR A 135 3.72 5.76 5.32
N MET A 136 4.02 5.97 4.03
CA MET A 136 3.53 7.13 3.28
C MET A 136 2.01 7.11 3.15
N ASP A 137 1.40 8.30 3.17
CA ASP A 137 -0.03 8.48 2.98
C ASP A 137 -0.48 8.18 1.54
N ALA A 138 0.34 8.54 0.55
CA ALA A 138 0.17 8.26 -0.86
C ALA A 138 1.51 8.32 -1.61
N TYR A 139 1.50 8.00 -2.91
CA TYR A 139 2.70 7.99 -3.75
C TYR A 139 2.57 8.84 -5.02
N ASP A 140 1.41 9.44 -5.31
CA ASP A 140 1.12 10.15 -6.56
C ASP A 140 2.05 11.34 -6.81
N LYS A 141 2.33 12.17 -5.79
CA LYS A 141 3.21 13.32 -5.94
C LYS A 141 4.67 12.88 -6.01
N LEU A 142 5.04 11.80 -5.30
CA LEU A 142 6.38 11.22 -5.40
C LEU A 142 6.60 10.58 -6.77
N HIS A 143 5.56 9.95 -7.33
CA HIS A 143 5.55 9.39 -8.69
C HIS A 143 5.64 10.48 -9.76
N ALA A 144 5.04 11.65 -9.55
CA ALA A 144 5.18 12.78 -10.48
C ALA A 144 6.64 13.19 -10.74
N VAL A 145 7.55 12.93 -9.79
CA VAL A 145 9.00 13.15 -9.93
C VAL A 145 9.78 11.87 -10.26
N TYR A 146 9.14 10.82 -10.77
CA TYR A 146 9.75 9.54 -11.16
C TYR A 146 10.97 9.71 -12.06
N ASN A 147 10.87 10.60 -13.05
CA ASN A 147 11.98 10.89 -13.98
C ASN A 147 13.21 11.46 -13.26
N VAL A 148 13.03 12.19 -12.16
CA VAL A 148 14.15 12.71 -11.35
C VAL A 148 14.88 11.55 -10.69
N PHE A 149 14.15 10.63 -10.06
CA PHE A 149 14.78 9.41 -9.50
C PHE A 149 15.46 8.57 -10.57
N PHE A 150 14.82 8.42 -11.74
CA PHE A 150 15.41 7.67 -12.85
C PHE A 150 16.73 8.30 -13.33
N TYR A 151 16.78 9.63 -13.42
CA TYR A 151 18.02 10.35 -13.75
C TYR A 151 19.12 10.13 -12.69
N LEU A 152 18.75 10.07 -11.41
CA LEU A 152 19.67 9.85 -10.29
C LEU A 152 20.26 8.44 -10.22
N LEU A 153 19.78 7.47 -11.01
CA LEU A 153 20.40 6.13 -11.11
C LEU A 153 21.86 6.17 -11.57
N ARG A 154 22.30 7.26 -12.20
CA ARG A 154 23.70 7.47 -12.59
C ARG A 154 24.63 7.67 -11.39
N ASN A 155 24.07 7.97 -10.21
CA ASN A 155 24.84 8.18 -9.00
C ASN A 155 25.00 6.88 -8.20
N TYR A 156 26.17 6.26 -8.28
CA TYR A 156 26.47 4.98 -7.63
C TYR A 156 26.40 5.02 -6.10
N ASP A 157 26.61 6.19 -5.49
CA ASP A 157 26.64 6.39 -4.04
C ASP A 157 25.29 6.20 -3.34
N ILE A 158 24.20 6.42 -4.08
CA ILE A 158 22.80 6.32 -3.63
C ILE A 158 21.99 5.32 -4.46
N LEU A 159 22.67 4.57 -5.32
CA LEU A 159 22.05 3.64 -6.25
C LEU A 159 21.11 2.63 -5.55
N PRO A 160 21.47 2.02 -4.40
CA PRO A 160 20.57 1.11 -3.69
C PRO A 160 19.24 1.74 -3.28
N GLU A 161 19.30 2.97 -2.76
CA GLU A 161 18.13 3.72 -2.29
C GLU A 161 17.24 4.11 -3.47
N ILE A 162 17.83 4.62 -4.54
CA ILE A 162 17.10 5.01 -5.76
C ILE A 162 16.43 3.80 -6.40
N CYS A 163 17.14 2.67 -6.50
CA CYS A 163 16.57 1.43 -7.05
C CYS A 163 15.37 0.93 -6.23
N TYR A 164 15.41 1.06 -4.89
CA TYR A 164 14.28 0.71 -4.03
C TYR A 164 13.08 1.66 -4.24
N ILE A 165 13.33 2.97 -4.22
CA ILE A 165 12.28 3.97 -4.44
C ILE A 165 11.62 3.74 -5.80
N LEU A 166 12.41 3.55 -6.85
CA LEU A 166 11.89 3.27 -8.18
C LEU A 166 11.13 1.94 -8.21
N SER A 167 11.56 0.88 -7.53
CA SER A 167 10.83 -0.39 -7.55
C SER A 167 9.45 -0.31 -6.92
N GLU A 168 9.28 0.53 -5.89
CA GLU A 168 8.00 0.79 -5.25
C GLU A 168 7.12 1.69 -6.12
N LEU A 169 7.70 2.71 -6.76
CA LEU A 169 6.96 3.66 -7.60
C LEU A 169 6.63 3.14 -9.00
N THR A 170 7.40 2.19 -9.56
CA THR A 170 7.24 1.79 -10.97
C THR A 170 5.89 1.13 -11.21
N LEU A 171 5.10 1.74 -12.09
CA LEU A 171 3.85 1.24 -12.62
C LEU A 171 4.04 0.69 -14.05
N TYR A 172 3.03 0.00 -14.56
CA TYR A 172 3.02 -0.50 -15.94
C TYR A 172 3.37 0.55 -17.02
N PRO A 173 2.81 1.78 -17.02
CA PRO A 173 3.15 2.80 -18.03
C PRO A 173 4.60 3.29 -17.95
N ASP A 174 5.26 3.18 -16.78
CA ASP A 174 6.64 3.63 -16.62
C ASP A 174 7.65 2.71 -17.31
N VAL A 175 7.25 1.47 -17.59
CA VAL A 175 8.11 0.45 -18.23
C VAL A 175 8.15 0.67 -19.75
N THR A 176 8.86 1.73 -20.14
CA THR A 176 9.13 2.09 -21.54
C THR A 176 10.39 1.41 -22.07
N LEU A 177 10.47 1.23 -23.39
CA LEU A 177 11.64 0.59 -24.02
C LEU A 177 12.93 1.38 -23.75
N PHE A 178 12.85 2.71 -23.77
CA PHE A 178 13.96 3.60 -23.42
C PHE A 178 14.50 3.30 -22.01
N ARG A 179 13.63 3.25 -20.99
CA ARG A 179 14.06 2.99 -19.61
C ARG A 179 14.62 1.58 -19.42
N ILE A 180 14.02 0.59 -20.09
CA ILE A 180 14.54 -0.78 -20.11
C ILE A 180 15.98 -0.79 -20.65
N ASN A 181 16.21 -0.15 -21.79
CA ASN A 181 17.53 -0.09 -22.42
C ASN A 181 18.56 0.62 -21.53
N GLU A 182 18.20 1.76 -20.93
CA GLU A 182 19.07 2.47 -19.98
C GLU A 182 19.42 1.62 -18.75
N LEU A 183 18.44 0.90 -18.18
CA LEU A 183 18.68 -0.01 -17.05
C LEU A 183 19.59 -1.18 -17.43
N ILE A 184 19.44 -1.74 -18.62
CA ILE A 184 20.30 -2.81 -19.13
C ILE A 184 21.73 -2.29 -19.34
N LEU A 185 21.88 -1.10 -19.92
CA LEU A 185 23.19 -0.45 -20.09
C LEU A 185 23.86 -0.18 -18.73
N LEU A 186 23.08 0.28 -17.75
CA LEU A 186 23.57 0.49 -16.39
C LEU A 186 24.01 -0.84 -15.76
N TRP A 187 23.20 -1.89 -15.88
CA TRP A 187 23.52 -3.22 -15.34
C TRP A 187 24.79 -3.81 -15.96
N LYS A 188 24.97 -3.67 -17.27
CA LYS A 188 26.21 -4.07 -17.96
C LYS A 188 27.44 -3.33 -17.43
N LYS A 189 27.31 -2.06 -17.03
CA LYS A 189 28.41 -1.26 -16.48
C LYS A 189 28.71 -1.59 -15.02
N THR A 190 27.68 -1.76 -14.18
CA THR A 190 27.84 -1.95 -12.73
C THR A 190 28.05 -3.41 -12.32
N GLY A 191 27.72 -4.36 -13.20
CA GLY A 191 27.69 -5.78 -12.87
C GLY A 191 26.49 -6.16 -11.99
N ASN A 192 26.62 -7.27 -11.27
CA ASN A 192 25.53 -7.92 -10.54
C ASN A 192 25.21 -7.24 -9.18
N VAL A 193 24.75 -5.99 -9.24
CA VAL A 193 24.29 -5.24 -8.07
C VAL A 193 22.86 -5.68 -7.70
N PRO A 194 22.60 -6.21 -6.49
CA PRO A 194 21.30 -6.77 -6.11
C PRO A 194 20.13 -5.79 -6.22
N SER A 195 20.33 -4.52 -5.83
CA SER A 195 19.27 -3.51 -5.87
C SER A 195 18.84 -3.17 -7.30
N LEU A 196 19.79 -3.10 -8.23
CA LEU A 196 19.52 -2.87 -9.66
C LEU A 196 18.83 -4.08 -10.30
N ILE A 197 19.27 -5.29 -9.93
CA ILE A 197 18.63 -6.54 -10.37
C ILE A 197 17.19 -6.62 -9.83
N GLY A 198 16.94 -6.15 -8.61
CA GLY A 198 15.58 -6.02 -8.07
C GLY A 198 14.69 -5.12 -8.92
N LEU A 199 15.21 -3.97 -9.35
CA LEU A 199 14.48 -3.03 -10.21
C LEU A 199 14.21 -3.64 -11.60
N LEU A 200 15.21 -4.28 -12.20
CA LEU A 200 15.04 -5.02 -13.47
C LEU A 200 14.03 -6.16 -13.34
N THR A 201 14.00 -6.83 -12.19
CA THR A 201 13.01 -7.88 -11.90
C THR A 201 11.60 -7.29 -11.84
N LYS A 202 11.42 -6.14 -11.19
CA LYS A 202 10.14 -5.41 -11.19
C LYS A 202 9.70 -5.04 -12.60
N TYR A 203 10.62 -4.52 -13.43
CA TYR A 203 10.35 -4.21 -14.84
C TYR A 203 9.97 -5.46 -15.65
N LYS A 204 10.66 -6.58 -15.43
CA LYS A 204 10.36 -7.87 -16.06
C LYS A 204 8.98 -8.40 -15.67
N MET A 205 8.59 -8.26 -14.40
CA MET A 205 7.25 -8.66 -13.93
C MET A 205 6.13 -7.85 -14.58
N LEU A 206 6.37 -6.56 -14.84
CA LEU A 206 5.38 -5.69 -15.48
C LEU A 206 5.32 -5.88 -17.01
N ARG A 207 6.45 -6.11 -17.67
CA ARG A 207 6.53 -6.39 -19.12
C ARG A 207 7.50 -7.52 -19.44
N PRO A 208 7.08 -8.79 -19.31
CA PRO A 208 7.94 -9.93 -19.59
C PRO A 208 8.36 -9.99 -21.06
N ASP A 209 7.46 -9.61 -21.98
CA ASP A 209 7.66 -9.67 -23.43
C ASP A 209 8.84 -8.82 -23.92
N LYS A 210 9.14 -7.73 -23.19
CA LYS A 210 10.21 -6.80 -23.55
C LYS A 210 11.55 -7.11 -22.90
N LEU A 211 11.59 -8.02 -21.92
CA LEU A 211 12.77 -8.28 -21.10
C LEU A 211 13.10 -9.79 -21.12
N GLY A 212 13.66 -10.24 -22.25
CA GLY A 212 14.12 -11.62 -22.47
C GLY A 212 15.40 -12.01 -21.71
N LEU A 213 15.79 -11.26 -20.69
CA LEU A 213 17.02 -11.50 -19.93
C LEU A 213 16.79 -12.50 -18.80
N SER A 214 17.71 -13.44 -18.63
CA SER A 214 17.80 -14.27 -17.44
C SER A 214 18.47 -13.46 -16.34
N LEU A 215 17.72 -13.15 -15.27
CA LEU A 215 18.21 -12.37 -14.15
C LEU A 215 18.60 -13.31 -13.00
N PRO A 216 19.74 -13.08 -12.33
CA PRO A 216 20.14 -13.86 -11.17
C PRO A 216 19.14 -13.72 -10.01
N LYS A 217 18.88 -14.84 -9.32
CA LYS A 217 17.94 -14.89 -8.20
C LYS A 217 18.64 -14.45 -6.91
N TYR A 218 18.01 -13.56 -6.15
CA TYR A 218 18.48 -13.14 -4.82
C TYR A 218 17.37 -13.34 -3.79
N GLN A 219 17.77 -13.62 -2.55
CA GLN A 219 16.84 -13.71 -1.43
C GLN A 219 16.34 -12.33 -0.98
N CYS A 220 17.22 -11.31 -1.04
CA CYS A 220 16.91 -9.93 -0.69
C CYS A 220 17.57 -8.98 -1.69
N PHE A 221 16.79 -8.18 -2.42
CA PHE A 221 17.30 -7.18 -3.36
C PHE A 221 17.64 -5.85 -2.68
N TYR A 222 16.93 -5.51 -1.60
CA TYR A 222 17.01 -4.20 -0.94
C TYR A 222 17.32 -4.36 0.54
N ARG A 223 18.35 -3.65 1.00
CA ARG A 223 18.74 -3.61 2.41
C ARG A 223 18.20 -2.34 3.04
N ILE A 224 17.58 -2.45 4.21
CA ILE A 224 17.11 -1.27 4.95
C ILE A 224 18.32 -0.48 5.48
N PRO A 225 18.43 0.83 5.20
CA PRO A 225 19.61 1.63 5.57
C PRO A 225 19.86 1.75 7.07
N ASN A 226 18.80 1.78 7.90
CA ASN A 226 18.92 1.94 9.35
C ASN A 226 17.92 1.06 10.12
N GLN A 227 18.35 -0.17 10.44
CA GLN A 227 17.53 -1.14 11.17
C GLN A 227 17.13 -0.65 12.57
N ARG A 228 18.00 0.10 13.27
CA ARG A 228 17.69 0.62 14.61
C ARG A 228 16.53 1.62 14.54
N LEU A 229 16.59 2.54 13.60
CA LEU A 229 15.55 3.57 13.42
C LEU A 229 14.26 2.97 12.87
N GLN A 230 14.35 1.96 12.00
CA GLN A 230 13.20 1.20 11.54
C GLN A 230 12.46 0.52 12.70
N LYS A 231 13.19 -0.13 13.63
CA LYS A 231 12.59 -0.74 14.83
C LYS A 231 11.89 0.30 15.72
N ILE A 232 12.45 1.50 15.83
CA ILE A 232 11.82 2.60 16.58
C ILE A 232 10.49 2.99 15.93
N ILE A 233 10.46 3.20 14.60
CA ILE A 233 9.22 3.54 13.87
C ILE A 233 8.20 2.42 14.02
N GLN A 234 8.59 1.16 13.81
CA GLN A 234 7.70 0.01 13.99
C GLN A 234 7.14 -0.06 15.42
N GLY A 235 7.96 0.24 16.43
CA GLY A 235 7.53 0.30 17.83
C GLY A 235 6.50 1.39 18.08
N VAL A 236 6.69 2.59 17.53
CA VAL A 236 5.73 3.69 17.63
C VAL A 236 4.41 3.33 16.94
N GLN A 237 4.49 2.80 15.71
CA GLN A 237 3.34 2.38 14.90
C GLN A 237 2.52 1.28 15.58
N LEU A 238 3.20 0.27 16.15
CA LEU A 238 2.53 -0.80 16.90
C LEU A 238 1.81 -0.27 18.14
N ARG A 239 2.47 0.60 18.93
CA ARG A 239 1.84 1.22 20.10
C ARG A 239 0.61 2.03 19.71
N ARG A 240 0.72 2.87 18.67
CA ARG A 240 -0.39 3.68 18.19
C ARG A 240 -1.53 2.83 17.63
N GLY A 241 -1.23 1.76 16.89
CA GLY A 241 -2.23 0.82 16.39
C GLY A 241 -2.98 0.11 17.52
N LEU A 242 -2.30 -0.25 18.61
CA LEU A 242 -2.92 -0.82 19.81
C LEU A 242 -3.80 0.20 20.53
N GLU A 243 -3.38 1.46 20.65
CA GLU A 243 -4.18 2.54 21.24
C GLU A 243 -5.45 2.81 20.44
N LEU A 244 -5.33 2.96 19.12
CA LEU A 244 -6.47 3.16 18.21
C LEU A 244 -7.43 1.98 18.26
N ARG A 245 -6.91 0.74 18.33
CA ARG A 245 -7.73 -0.47 18.52
C ARG A 245 -8.44 -0.47 19.87
N ASN A 246 -7.78 -0.04 20.94
CA ASN A 246 -8.38 0.04 22.28
C ASN A 246 -9.42 1.17 22.37
N LEU A 247 -9.21 2.29 21.69
CA LEU A 247 -10.17 3.39 21.56
C LEU A 247 -11.39 2.95 20.73
N ALA A 248 -11.16 2.24 19.62
CA ALA A 248 -12.23 1.62 18.83
C ALA A 248 -13.01 0.59 19.64
N TYR A 249 -12.35 -0.21 20.49
CA TYR A 249 -12.99 -1.17 21.38
C TYR A 249 -13.82 -0.50 22.49
N LYS A 250 -13.38 0.66 22.99
CA LYS A 250 -14.12 1.46 23.98
C LYS A 250 -15.32 2.20 23.37
N SER A 251 -15.20 2.63 22.11
CA SER A 251 -16.29 3.21 21.33
C SER A 251 -17.32 2.15 20.87
N ALA A 252 -16.87 0.91 20.67
CA ALA A 252 -17.69 -0.23 20.25
C ALA A 252 -18.42 -0.96 21.40
N LYS A 253 -19.02 -0.22 22.34
CA LYS A 253 -20.15 -0.75 23.15
C LYS A 253 -21.48 -0.65 22.36
N SER A 254 -21.42 -0.92 21.07
CA SER A 254 -22.57 -1.12 20.17
C SER A 254 -22.30 -2.42 19.39
N PRO A 255 -23.27 -3.35 19.29
CA PRO A 255 -23.00 -4.72 18.91
C PRO A 255 -22.96 -4.90 17.39
N VAL A 256 -22.09 -4.19 16.67
CA VAL A 256 -21.87 -4.49 15.25
C VAL A 256 -20.43 -4.17 14.86
N ARG A 257 -19.53 -5.16 14.96
CA ARG A 257 -18.37 -5.40 14.06
C ARG A 257 -17.43 -6.45 14.65
N LYS A 258 -17.83 -7.72 14.53
CA LYS A 258 -16.91 -8.88 14.50
C LYS A 258 -16.76 -9.43 13.07
N LYS A 259 -16.81 -8.59 12.03
CA LYS A 259 -16.77 -9.04 10.61
C LYS A 259 -15.55 -8.57 9.79
N ALA A 260 -14.55 -7.91 10.39
CA ALA A 260 -13.44 -7.32 9.62
C ALA A 260 -12.12 -8.13 9.63
N LYS A 261 -12.11 -9.37 10.13
CA LYS A 261 -10.92 -10.25 10.09
C LYS A 261 -11.20 -11.65 9.53
N LEU A 262 -12.30 -11.81 8.80
CA LEU A 262 -12.91 -13.12 8.53
C LEU A 262 -13.30 -13.35 7.05
N SER A 263 -12.63 -12.71 6.08
CA SER A 263 -12.89 -12.95 4.64
C SER A 263 -11.60 -13.01 3.82
N LYS A 264 -11.15 -14.22 3.45
CA LYS A 264 -9.95 -14.42 2.61
C LYS A 264 -10.13 -15.39 1.43
N LEU A 265 -11.37 -15.59 0.97
CA LEU A 265 -11.63 -16.30 -0.30
C LEU A 265 -12.10 -15.34 -1.40
N ILE A 266 -12.96 -14.37 -1.06
CA ILE A 266 -13.38 -13.33 -2.01
C ILE A 266 -12.49 -12.10 -1.82
N PRO A 267 -11.73 -11.69 -2.86
CA PRO A 267 -10.97 -10.45 -2.82
C PRO A 267 -11.91 -9.25 -2.70
N GLN A 268 -11.49 -8.20 -1.98
CA GLN A 268 -12.26 -6.96 -1.93
C GLN A 268 -12.16 -6.23 -3.28
N VAL A 269 -13.19 -5.45 -3.63
CA VAL A 269 -13.19 -4.66 -4.88
C VAL A 269 -12.06 -3.64 -4.82
N GLN A 270 -10.97 -3.93 -5.52
CA GLN A 270 -9.87 -3.01 -5.73
C GLN A 270 -10.00 -2.40 -7.13
N SER A 271 -9.96 -1.06 -7.20
CA SER A 271 -9.93 -0.34 -8.47
C SER A 271 -8.76 -0.86 -9.32
N SER A 272 -8.98 -1.14 -10.61
CA SER A 272 -7.92 -0.91 -11.56
C SER A 272 -7.59 0.59 -11.50
N ILE A 273 -6.33 0.87 -11.20
CA ILE A 273 -5.69 2.18 -11.07
C ILE A 273 -6.43 3.25 -11.88
N ASN A 274 -7.15 4.17 -11.21
CA ASN A 274 -7.41 5.56 -11.62
C ASN A 274 -8.50 6.25 -10.77
N ASP A 275 -8.19 6.60 -9.52
CA ASP A 275 -8.83 7.74 -8.84
C ASP A 275 -7.97 9.01 -9.00
N TYR A 276 -7.54 9.27 -10.24
CA TYR A 276 -6.90 10.52 -10.65
C TYR A 276 -7.98 11.53 -11.06
N VAL A 277 -8.36 12.47 -10.18
CA VAL A 277 -9.05 13.69 -10.62
C VAL A 277 -8.00 14.55 -11.35
N PRO A 278 -8.09 14.76 -12.67
CA PRO A 278 -7.17 15.63 -13.37
C PRO A 278 -7.55 17.07 -13.01
N THR A 279 -6.85 17.65 -12.05
CA THR A 279 -6.94 19.09 -11.79
C THR A 279 -5.74 19.75 -12.45
N SER A 280 -5.78 19.94 -13.77
CA SER A 280 -5.01 20.98 -14.47
C SER A 280 -5.22 20.92 -15.99
N HIS A 281 -5.39 22.11 -16.57
CA HIS A 281 -5.61 22.40 -17.98
C HIS A 281 -4.35 22.20 -18.86
N ILE A 282 -3.67 21.05 -18.77
CA ILE A 282 -2.56 20.70 -19.67
C ILE A 282 -2.60 19.19 -19.96
N VAL A 283 -3.58 18.75 -20.76
CA VAL A 283 -3.57 17.41 -21.36
C VAL A 283 -3.62 17.59 -22.88
N ARG A 284 -2.57 17.15 -23.56
CA ARG A 284 -2.54 17.02 -25.02
C ARG A 284 -3.61 16.02 -25.45
N GLN A 285 -4.31 16.35 -26.51
CA GLN A 285 -5.63 15.83 -26.85
C GLN A 285 -5.68 14.39 -27.40
N ASP A 286 -4.54 13.68 -27.51
CA ASP A 286 -4.50 12.50 -28.40
C ASP A 286 -4.37 11.13 -27.73
N HIS A 287 -4.23 10.99 -26.41
CA HIS A 287 -4.21 9.66 -25.78
C HIS A 287 -4.80 9.66 -24.36
N PHE A 288 -6.13 9.54 -24.25
CA PHE A 288 -6.79 9.05 -23.03
C PHE A 288 -6.78 7.51 -23.03
N PRO A 289 -6.71 6.82 -21.88
CA PRO A 289 -7.33 5.51 -21.79
C PRO A 289 -8.85 5.74 -21.87
N GLU A 290 -9.52 5.16 -22.87
CA GLU A 290 -10.98 5.25 -23.11
C GLU A 290 -11.83 4.59 -22.01
N THR A 291 -11.35 4.54 -20.78
CA THR A 291 -11.96 3.71 -19.74
C THR A 291 -11.98 4.35 -18.36
N VAL A 292 -13.13 4.29 -17.69
CA VAL A 292 -13.46 4.88 -16.40
C VAL A 292 -13.42 3.80 -15.31
N SER A 293 -12.80 4.09 -14.17
CA SER A 293 -12.76 3.17 -13.03
C SER A 293 -14.13 3.04 -12.36
N PHE A 294 -14.48 1.83 -11.91
CA PHE A 294 -15.77 1.52 -11.26
C PHE A 294 -16.09 2.41 -10.05
N HIS A 295 -15.08 2.91 -9.33
CA HIS A 295 -15.27 3.77 -8.15
C HIS A 295 -15.80 5.19 -8.48
N ARG A 296 -15.70 5.62 -9.75
CA ARG A 296 -16.22 6.92 -10.19
C ARG A 296 -17.72 6.93 -10.49
N ILE A 297 -18.35 5.76 -10.51
CA ILE A 297 -19.78 5.63 -10.78
C ILE A 297 -20.53 5.77 -9.46
N LEU A 298 -20.96 6.99 -9.15
CA LEU A 298 -21.70 7.29 -7.93
C LEU A 298 -23.21 7.35 -8.18
N THR A 299 -23.63 7.64 -9.40
CA THR A 299 -25.04 7.75 -9.79
C THR A 299 -25.40 6.86 -10.99
N PHE A 300 -26.70 6.57 -11.16
CA PHE A 300 -27.21 5.82 -12.32
C PHE A 300 -26.99 6.56 -13.65
N GLU A 301 -26.99 7.90 -13.62
CA GLU A 301 -26.71 8.72 -14.80
C GLU A 301 -25.24 8.58 -15.24
N ASP A 302 -24.30 8.51 -14.29
CA ASP A 302 -22.89 8.24 -14.57
C ASP A 302 -22.70 6.84 -15.19
N LEU A 303 -23.46 5.85 -14.70
CA LEU A 303 -23.42 4.49 -15.24
C LEU A 303 -23.85 4.46 -16.71
N LEU A 304 -24.93 5.16 -17.07
CA LEU A 304 -25.41 5.22 -18.46
C LEU A 304 -24.43 5.93 -19.40
N ARG A 305 -23.74 6.96 -18.91
CA ARG A 305 -22.77 7.72 -19.71
C ARG A 305 -21.48 6.96 -19.97
N TYR A 306 -21.05 6.11 -19.03
CA TYR A 306 -19.75 5.43 -19.09
C TYR A 306 -19.83 3.92 -19.29
N ILE A 307 -21.01 3.35 -19.58
CA ILE A 307 -21.25 1.90 -19.60
C ILE A 307 -20.27 1.11 -20.49
N ASP A 308 -19.91 1.68 -21.65
CA ASP A 308 -18.99 1.06 -22.62
C ASP A 308 -17.51 1.25 -22.25
N GLN A 309 -17.24 2.11 -21.27
CA GLN A 309 -15.91 2.53 -20.86
C GLN A 309 -15.55 2.01 -19.46
N ILE A 310 -16.41 1.23 -18.78
CA ILE A 310 -16.13 0.79 -17.40
C ILE A 310 -15.00 -0.25 -17.39
N GLN A 311 -13.90 0.09 -16.72
CA GLN A 311 -12.81 -0.85 -16.43
C GLN A 311 -13.21 -1.78 -15.29
N LEU A 312 -13.12 -3.09 -15.52
CA LEU A 312 -13.37 -4.11 -14.51
C LEU A 312 -12.24 -4.18 -13.48
N PRO A 313 -12.53 -4.56 -12.21
CA PRO A 313 -11.52 -4.63 -11.17
C PRO A 313 -10.44 -5.66 -11.49
N ILE A 314 -9.19 -5.35 -11.11
CA ILE A 314 -8.02 -6.24 -11.30
C ILE A 314 -8.25 -7.59 -10.58
N GLN A 315 -8.98 -7.58 -9.47
CA GLN A 315 -9.37 -8.77 -8.73
C GLN A 315 -10.77 -9.23 -9.13
N ILE A 316 -10.85 -10.03 -10.20
CA ILE A 316 -12.12 -10.48 -10.79
C ILE A 316 -13.03 -11.25 -9.81
N GLY A 317 -12.48 -11.85 -8.74
CA GLY A 317 -13.27 -12.52 -7.71
C GLY A 317 -14.16 -11.60 -6.87
N SER A 318 -13.86 -10.30 -6.82
CA SER A 318 -14.62 -9.31 -6.04
C SER A 318 -16.04 -9.06 -6.57
N VAL A 319 -16.31 -9.56 -7.76
CA VAL A 319 -17.59 -9.52 -8.46
C VAL A 319 -18.68 -10.25 -7.67
N ILE A 320 -18.35 -11.33 -6.96
CA ILE A 320 -19.34 -12.13 -6.21
C ILE A 320 -20.02 -11.31 -5.11
N ASP A 321 -19.32 -10.35 -4.52
CA ASP A 321 -19.82 -9.54 -3.41
C ASP A 321 -20.52 -8.26 -3.86
N ASN A 322 -20.21 -7.72 -5.04
CA ASN A 322 -20.77 -6.45 -5.51
C ASN A 322 -21.84 -6.64 -6.59
N PRO A 323 -23.12 -6.28 -6.33
CA PRO A 323 -24.21 -6.52 -7.28
C PRO A 323 -24.08 -5.75 -8.60
N LEU A 324 -23.48 -4.56 -8.61
CA LEU A 324 -23.31 -3.79 -9.85
C LEU A 324 -22.28 -4.45 -10.78
N LEU A 325 -21.19 -4.97 -10.22
CA LEU A 325 -20.17 -5.70 -10.99
C LEU A 325 -20.73 -6.99 -11.61
N GLN A 326 -21.72 -7.61 -10.96
CA GLN A 326 -22.37 -8.82 -11.46
C GLN A 326 -23.13 -8.52 -12.74
N TYR A 327 -23.92 -7.44 -12.75
CA TYR A 327 -24.61 -6.99 -13.96
C TYR A 327 -23.63 -6.60 -15.08
N LEU A 328 -22.54 -5.93 -14.74
CA LEU A 328 -21.53 -5.51 -15.73
C LEU A 328 -20.82 -6.70 -16.39
N ILE A 329 -20.51 -7.76 -15.63
CA ILE A 329 -19.90 -8.97 -16.22
C ILE A 329 -20.88 -9.76 -17.07
N THR A 330 -22.16 -9.84 -16.67
CA THR A 330 -23.20 -10.46 -17.50
C THR A 330 -23.39 -9.71 -18.82
N TYR A 331 -23.27 -8.38 -18.82
CA TYR A 331 -23.39 -7.55 -20.02
C TYR A 331 -22.10 -7.48 -20.86
N ASN A 332 -20.96 -7.92 -20.32
CA ASN A 332 -19.68 -7.81 -21.00
C ASN A 332 -19.55 -8.83 -22.16
N LYS A 333 -19.31 -8.34 -23.38
CA LYS A 333 -19.13 -9.17 -24.58
C LYS A 333 -17.73 -9.79 -24.69
N ASN A 334 -16.79 -9.37 -23.86
CA ASN A 334 -15.41 -9.86 -23.91
C ASN A 334 -15.27 -11.26 -23.30
N ARG A 335 -15.12 -12.27 -24.17
CA ARG A 335 -14.95 -13.67 -23.78
C ARG A 335 -13.76 -13.93 -22.85
N HIS A 336 -12.70 -13.10 -22.91
CA HIS A 336 -11.53 -13.26 -22.05
C HIS A 336 -11.84 -12.94 -20.59
N VAL A 337 -12.64 -11.91 -20.33
CA VAL A 337 -13.06 -11.52 -18.98
C VAL A 337 -13.90 -12.62 -18.35
N THR A 338 -14.89 -13.12 -19.08
CA THR A 338 -15.74 -14.24 -18.65
C THR A 338 -14.90 -15.50 -18.40
N GLY A 339 -13.94 -15.78 -19.28
CA GLY A 339 -12.99 -16.88 -19.12
C GLY A 339 -12.12 -16.75 -17.87
N GLN A 340 -11.58 -15.55 -17.60
CA GLN A 340 -10.76 -15.27 -16.43
C GLN A 340 -11.56 -15.40 -15.12
N PHE A 341 -12.81 -14.92 -15.11
CA PHE A 341 -13.69 -15.07 -13.96
C PHE A 341 -14.04 -16.54 -13.69
N ASN A 342 -14.37 -17.30 -14.74
CA ASN A 342 -14.63 -18.74 -14.65
C ASN A 342 -13.40 -19.51 -14.15
N TRP A 343 -12.22 -19.20 -14.67
CA TRP A 343 -10.96 -19.79 -14.23
C TRP A 343 -10.71 -19.52 -12.74
N TRP A 344 -10.86 -18.27 -12.31
CA TRP A 344 -10.69 -17.88 -10.90
C TRP A 344 -11.69 -18.60 -9.99
N LEU A 345 -12.96 -18.67 -10.39
CA LEU A 345 -14.00 -19.38 -9.65
C LEU A 345 -13.68 -20.86 -9.46
N TYR A 346 -13.30 -21.55 -10.54
CA TYR A 346 -12.98 -22.97 -10.49
C TYR A 346 -11.82 -23.24 -9.54
N HIS A 347 -10.69 -22.55 -9.73
CA HIS A 347 -9.50 -22.75 -8.90
C HIS A 347 -9.75 -22.39 -7.44
N THR A 348 -10.49 -21.31 -7.16
CA THR A 348 -10.82 -20.94 -5.78
C THR A 348 -11.68 -22.01 -5.10
N CYS A 349 -12.63 -22.63 -5.81
CA CYS A 349 -13.44 -23.72 -5.26
C CYS A 349 -12.63 -25.01 -5.12
N TYR A 350 -11.83 -25.37 -6.12
CA TYR A 350 -10.98 -26.55 -6.11
C TYR A 350 -9.98 -26.51 -4.94
N ASP A 351 -9.27 -25.40 -4.78
CA ASP A 351 -8.29 -25.22 -3.72
C ASP A 351 -8.95 -25.27 -2.33
N ALA A 352 -10.14 -24.67 -2.17
CA ALA A 352 -10.80 -24.53 -0.88
C ALA A 352 -11.53 -25.79 -0.39
N PHE A 353 -12.01 -26.63 -1.31
CA PHE A 353 -12.87 -27.77 -0.99
C PHE A 353 -12.27 -29.13 -1.35
N ILE A 354 -11.35 -29.21 -2.31
CA ILE A 354 -10.79 -30.48 -2.81
C ILE A 354 -9.32 -30.64 -2.38
N GLU A 355 -8.45 -29.66 -2.66
CA GLU A 355 -7.00 -29.80 -2.44
C GLU A 355 -6.55 -29.40 -1.04
N ASN A 356 -7.00 -28.25 -0.53
CA ASN A 356 -6.71 -27.76 0.80
C ASN A 356 -8.03 -27.62 1.55
N SER A 357 -8.49 -28.69 2.22
CA SER A 357 -9.64 -28.61 3.13
C SER A 357 -9.32 -27.64 4.28
N VAL A 358 -9.64 -26.35 4.10
CA VAL A 358 -9.42 -25.31 5.10
C VAL A 358 -10.23 -25.69 6.34
N PRO A 359 -9.64 -25.75 7.55
CA PRO A 359 -10.31 -26.30 8.74
C PRO A 359 -11.42 -25.42 9.33
N ASN A 360 -11.86 -24.37 8.61
CA ASN A 360 -12.86 -23.44 9.11
C ASN A 360 -14.09 -23.42 8.21
N TYR A 361 -15.04 -24.27 8.60
CA TYR A 361 -16.31 -24.53 7.91
C TYR A 361 -17.20 -23.27 7.81
N ASP A 362 -17.22 -22.40 8.82
CA ASP A 362 -18.06 -21.19 8.81
C ASP A 362 -17.72 -20.25 7.62
N TYR A 363 -16.44 -20.15 7.25
CA TYR A 363 -16.02 -19.33 6.10
C TYR A 363 -16.43 -19.90 4.76
N LEU A 364 -16.28 -21.21 4.63
CA LEU A 364 -16.60 -21.94 3.41
C LEU A 364 -18.12 -21.88 3.18
N GLU A 365 -18.92 -21.92 4.24
CA GLU A 365 -20.36 -21.74 4.16
C GLU A 365 -20.75 -20.30 3.75
N GLU A 366 -20.09 -19.28 4.31
CA GLU A 366 -20.34 -17.89 3.88
C GLU A 366 -19.98 -17.67 2.40
N PHE A 367 -18.87 -18.26 1.95
CA PHE A 367 -18.44 -18.22 0.54
C PHE A 367 -19.47 -18.87 -0.39
N LEU A 368 -19.90 -20.11 -0.08
CA LEU A 368 -20.91 -20.81 -0.89
C LEU A 368 -22.25 -20.08 -0.88
N SER A 369 -22.65 -19.46 0.24
CA SER A 369 -23.87 -18.65 0.31
C SER A 369 -23.79 -17.42 -0.58
N LYS A 370 -22.63 -16.75 -0.66
CA LYS A 370 -22.41 -15.59 -1.54
C LYS A 370 -22.39 -16.00 -3.01
N LEU A 371 -21.76 -17.14 -3.32
CA LEU A 371 -21.76 -17.73 -4.65
C LEU A 371 -23.19 -18.11 -5.10
N ALA A 372 -23.99 -18.73 -4.23
CA ALA A 372 -25.38 -19.04 -4.50
C ALA A 372 -26.20 -17.75 -4.72
N GLY A 373 -25.93 -16.69 -3.96
CA GLY A 373 -26.51 -15.37 -4.19
C GLY A 373 -26.14 -14.78 -5.55
N PHE A 374 -24.90 -14.94 -5.99
CA PHE A 374 -24.44 -14.53 -7.31
C PHE A 374 -25.18 -15.27 -8.43
N MET A 375 -25.18 -16.61 -8.41
CA MET A 375 -25.86 -17.44 -9.42
C MET A 375 -27.37 -17.17 -9.48
N ARG A 376 -28.00 -16.91 -8.33
CA ARG A 376 -29.41 -16.51 -8.28
C ARG A 376 -29.70 -15.18 -8.98
N ARG A 377 -28.78 -14.21 -8.86
CA ARG A 377 -28.94 -12.88 -9.45
C ARG A 377 -28.64 -12.86 -10.94
N THR A 378 -27.59 -13.55 -11.37
CA THR A 378 -27.24 -13.65 -12.80
C THR A 378 -28.18 -14.57 -13.57
N LYS A 379 -28.81 -15.54 -12.89
CA LYS A 379 -29.71 -16.56 -13.47
C LYS A 379 -29.06 -17.38 -14.60
N GLU A 380 -27.74 -17.29 -14.75
CA GLU A 380 -26.95 -18.02 -15.73
C GLU A 380 -26.08 -19.06 -15.03
N GLY A 381 -26.12 -20.30 -15.52
CA GLY A 381 -25.20 -21.33 -15.07
C GLY A 381 -23.77 -20.98 -15.44
N THR A 382 -22.88 -21.09 -14.48
CA THR A 382 -21.45 -20.80 -14.62
C THR A 382 -20.68 -22.11 -14.81
N PRO A 383 -20.08 -22.38 -16.00
CA PRO A 383 -19.44 -23.66 -16.30
C PRO A 383 -18.37 -24.10 -15.28
N ALA A 384 -17.67 -23.13 -14.69
CA ALA A 384 -16.69 -23.36 -13.64
C ALA A 384 -17.27 -24.05 -12.40
N ILE A 385 -18.47 -23.63 -11.98
CA ILE A 385 -19.16 -24.19 -10.81
C ILE A 385 -19.78 -25.54 -11.15
N GLU A 386 -20.27 -25.73 -12.38
CA GLU A 386 -20.76 -27.04 -12.83
C GLU A 386 -19.66 -28.09 -12.79
N TYR A 387 -18.47 -27.75 -13.32
CA TYR A 387 -17.32 -28.65 -13.34
C TYR A 387 -16.77 -28.92 -11.93
N PHE A 388 -16.72 -27.89 -11.07
CA PHE A 388 -16.40 -28.07 -9.65
C PHE A 388 -17.41 -28.99 -8.95
N LEU A 389 -18.71 -28.75 -9.10
CA LEU A 389 -19.75 -29.55 -8.44
C LEU A 389 -19.72 -31.00 -8.91
N TYR A 390 -19.45 -31.26 -10.19
CA TYR A 390 -19.29 -32.62 -10.70
C TYR A 390 -18.20 -33.39 -9.93
N GLN A 391 -17.02 -32.80 -9.75
CA GLN A 391 -15.93 -33.44 -9.01
C GLN A 391 -16.16 -33.48 -7.49
N PHE A 392 -16.74 -32.40 -6.95
CA PHE A 392 -16.94 -32.28 -5.51
C PHE A 392 -18.01 -33.24 -5.01
N LEU A 393 -19.10 -33.44 -5.76
CA LEU A 393 -20.20 -34.35 -5.39
C LEU A 393 -19.73 -35.81 -5.28
N ASP A 394 -18.74 -36.24 -6.08
CA ASP A 394 -18.15 -37.58 -5.98
C ASP A 394 -17.44 -37.80 -4.62
N THR A 395 -16.92 -36.74 -4.02
CA THR A 395 -16.20 -36.75 -2.74
C THR A 395 -17.03 -36.24 -1.56
N TRP A 396 -18.29 -35.85 -1.79
CA TRP A 396 -19.11 -35.16 -0.81
C TRP A 396 -19.79 -36.13 0.15
N ASP A 397 -19.70 -35.84 1.46
CA ASP A 397 -20.28 -36.66 2.53
C ASP A 397 -21.78 -36.49 2.74
N GLY A 398 -22.44 -35.57 2.02
CA GLY A 398 -23.88 -35.32 2.09
C GLY A 398 -24.34 -34.46 3.29
N PHE A 399 -23.46 -34.23 4.27
CA PHE A 399 -23.81 -33.50 5.51
C PHE A 399 -23.23 -32.09 5.53
N HIS A 400 -21.97 -31.90 5.13
CA HIS A 400 -21.34 -30.57 5.19
C HIS A 400 -21.83 -29.67 4.04
N PHE A 401 -22.07 -28.40 4.34
CA PHE A 401 -22.50 -27.37 3.37
C PHE A 401 -23.79 -27.67 2.59
N ASN A 402 -24.57 -28.65 3.05
CA ASN A 402 -25.75 -29.20 2.39
C ASN A 402 -26.70 -28.10 1.88
N GLN A 403 -27.09 -27.16 2.74
CA GLN A 403 -27.99 -26.07 2.36
C GLN A 403 -27.44 -25.15 1.28
N SER A 404 -26.13 -24.92 1.25
CA SER A 404 -25.49 -24.03 0.28
C SER A 404 -25.29 -24.73 -1.05
N ILE A 405 -24.92 -26.01 -1.04
CA ILE A 405 -24.78 -26.84 -2.25
C ILE A 405 -26.14 -27.02 -2.94
N PHE A 406 -27.20 -27.35 -2.21
CA PHE A 406 -28.55 -27.45 -2.79
C PHE A 406 -29.08 -26.12 -3.34
N LYS A 407 -28.54 -24.97 -2.91
CA LYS A 407 -28.86 -23.68 -3.52
C LYS A 407 -28.09 -23.43 -4.82
N LEU A 408 -26.99 -24.15 -5.08
CA LEU A 408 -26.18 -24.04 -6.30
C LEU A 408 -26.71 -24.96 -7.42
N ILE A 409 -27.15 -26.18 -7.07
CA ILE A 409 -27.63 -27.19 -8.03
C ILE A 409 -28.72 -26.67 -8.99
N PRO A 410 -29.74 -25.90 -8.55
CA PRO A 410 -30.80 -25.41 -9.44
C PRO A 410 -30.32 -24.46 -10.54
N HIS A 411 -29.10 -23.95 -10.42
CA HIS A 411 -28.52 -23.02 -11.38
C HIS A 411 -27.58 -23.69 -12.39
N ILE A 412 -27.43 -25.03 -12.32
CA ILE A 412 -26.67 -25.82 -13.30
C ILE A 412 -27.49 -25.94 -14.59
N ARG A 413 -26.82 -25.79 -15.74
CA ARG A 413 -27.45 -26.02 -17.04
C ARG A 413 -27.76 -27.50 -17.22
N ILE A 414 -28.98 -27.80 -17.63
CA ILE A 414 -29.37 -29.16 -18.02
C ILE A 414 -28.68 -29.46 -19.36
N HIS A 415 -27.61 -30.24 -19.31
CA HIS A 415 -26.96 -30.75 -20.52
C HIS A 415 -27.80 -31.88 -21.11
N LYS A 416 -27.82 -32.00 -22.45
CA LYS A 416 -28.47 -33.15 -23.10
C LYS A 416 -27.80 -34.42 -22.63
N PHE A 417 -28.57 -35.37 -22.12
CA PHE A 417 -28.08 -36.68 -21.71
C PHE A 417 -27.43 -37.38 -22.91
N SER A 418 -26.11 -37.40 -22.95
CA SER A 418 -25.36 -38.19 -23.91
C SER A 418 -24.96 -39.48 -23.21
N ALA A 419 -25.78 -40.52 -23.36
CA ALA A 419 -25.39 -41.88 -23.03
C ALA A 419 -24.19 -42.27 -23.92
N LYS A 420 -22.98 -42.01 -23.44
CA LYS A 420 -21.80 -42.73 -23.91
C LYS A 420 -21.49 -43.78 -22.86
N LEU A 421 -21.89 -45.01 -23.20
CA LEU A 421 -21.35 -46.25 -22.65
C LEU A 421 -19.83 -46.30 -22.84
#